data_AF-A0A933J0Y3-F1
#
_entry.id   AF-A0A933J0Y3-F1
#
_cell.length_a   1.000
_cell.length_b   1.000
_cell.length_c   1.000
_cell.angle_alpha   90.00
_cell.angle_beta   90.00
_cell.angle_gamma   90.00
#
_symmetry.space_group_name_H-M   'P 1'
#
loop_
_entity.id
_entity.type
_entity.pdbx_description
1 polymer ?
#
loop_
_entity_poly.entity_id
_entity_poly.type
_entity_poly.pdbx_seq_one_letter_code
_entity_poly.pdbx_strand_id
1 'polypeptide(L)' 'MTRTHNFNAGPAVLPQIVLERARDELLNYAESGMSVME' A
#
# COMPACT_ATOMS: atom_id res chain seq x y z
N MET A 1 -16.21 10.36 2.56
CA MET A 1 -14.81 10.61 2.17
C MET A 1 -14.75 10.73 0.65
N THR A 2 -14.16 11.80 0.12
CA THR A 2 -14.05 12.02 -1.32
C THR A 2 -12.72 11.42 -1.81
N ARG A 3 -12.77 10.52 -2.80
CA ARG A 3 -11.57 9.97 -3.43
C ARG A 3 -10.97 11.01 -4.36
N THR A 4 -9.71 11.38 -4.14
CA THR A 4 -8.99 12.32 -5.00
C THR A 4 -8.67 11.68 -6.35
N HIS A 5 -8.83 12.44 -7.43
CA HIS A 5 -8.37 12.03 -8.75
C HIS A 5 -6.87 12.33 -8.90
N ASN A 6 -6.05 11.29 -9.00
CA ASN A 6 -4.61 11.40 -9.15
C ASN A 6 -4.22 11.04 -10.60
N PHE A 7 -3.82 12.06 -11.37
CA PHE A 7 -3.37 11.95 -12.76
C PHE A 7 -1.87 12.27 -12.89
N ASN A 8 -1.07 12.06 -11.84
CA ASN A 8 0.36 12.33 -11.87
C ASN A 8 1.07 11.49 -12.95
N ALA A 9 2.02 12.11 -13.65
CA ALA A 9 2.85 11.44 -14.65
C ALA A 9 3.93 10.53 -14.03
N GLY A 10 4.29 10.74 -12.75
CA GLY A 10 5.30 9.95 -12.04
C GLY A 10 5.83 10.66 -10.78
N PRO A 11 5.88 9.99 -9.61
CA PRO A 11 5.25 8.70 -9.32
C PRO A 11 3.72 8.79 -9.48
N ALA A 12 3.11 7.70 -9.95
CA ALA A 12 1.69 7.64 -10.31
C ALA A 12 0.83 6.97 -9.21
N VAL A 13 -0.48 6.94 -9.43
CA VAL A 13 -1.44 6.32 -8.52
C VAL A 13 -1.27 4.80 -8.46
N LEU A 14 -1.35 4.23 -7.26
CA LEU A 14 -1.41 2.77 -7.05
C LEU A 14 -2.87 2.32 -6.84
N PRO A 15 -3.23 1.08 -7.25
CA PRO A 15 -4.54 0.51 -6.95
C PRO A 15 -4.79 0.45 -5.44
N GLN A 16 -5.99 0.83 -5.01
CA GLN A 16 -6.36 0.87 -3.59
C GLN A 16 -6.14 -0.47 -2.88
N ILE A 17 -6.51 -1.59 -3.51
CA ILE A 17 -6.34 -2.94 -2.93
C ILE A 17 -4.86 -3.27 -2.63
N VAL A 18 -3.93 -2.73 -3.41
CA VAL A 18 -2.49 -2.95 -3.20
C VAL A 18 -2.02 -2.13 -1.99
N LEU A 19 -2.46 -0.88 -1.87
CA LEU A 19 -2.15 -0.01 -0.73
C LEU A 19 -2.74 -0.56 0.57
N GLU A 20 -3.96 -1.09 0.52
CA GLU A 20 -4.61 -1.72 1.68
C GLU A 20 -3.85 -2.95 2.14
N ARG A 21 -3.51 -3.85 1.21
CA ARG A 21 -2.69 -5.02 1.52
C ARG A 21 -1.33 -4.63 2.11
N ALA A 22 -0.64 -3.68 1.49
CA ALA A 22 0.66 -3.22 1.96
C ALA A 22 0.58 -2.60 3.36
N ARG A 23 -0.50 -1.86 3.67
CA ARG A 23 -0.77 -1.34 5.02
C ARG A 23 -0.97 -2.47 6.02
N ASP A 24 -1.78 -3.46 5.68
CA ASP A 24 -2.17 -4.54 6.60
C ASP A 24 -0.99 -5.49 6.90
N GLU A 25 -0.12 -5.73 5.93
CA GLU A 25 1.06 -6.61 6.06
C GLU A 25 2.35 -5.85 6.45
N LEU A 26 2.31 -4.52 6.63
CA LEU A 26 3.51 -3.69 6.81
C LEU A 26 4.41 -4.16 7.95
N LEU A 27 3.82 -4.57 9.07
CA LEU A 27 4.54 -4.94 10.30
C LEU A 27 4.69 -6.45 10.48
N ASN A 28 3.88 -7.25 9.79
CA ASN A 28 3.90 -8.70 9.88
C ASN A 28 3.50 -9.28 8.54
N TYR A 29 4.50 -9.47 7.69
CA TYR A 29 4.29 -10.07 6.39
C TYR A 29 4.04 -11.57 6.52
N ALA A 30 2.95 -12.06 5.94
CA ALA A 30 2.63 -13.49 5.85
C ALA A 30 2.78 -14.26 7.18
N GLU A 31 2.41 -13.61 8.30
CA GLU A 31 2.50 -14.18 9.65
C GLU A 31 3.93 -14.58 10.09
N SER A 32 4.95 -14.05 9.40
CA SER A 32 6.37 -14.34 9.68
C SER A 32 6.89 -13.68 10.96
N GLY A 33 6.17 -12.68 11.48
CA GLY A 33 6.63 -11.83 12.57
C GLY A 33 7.63 -10.75 12.14
N MET A 34 7.90 -10.61 10.84
CA MET A 34 8.84 -9.62 10.29
C MET A 34 8.12 -8.59 9.43
N SER A 35 8.65 -7.37 9.42
CA SER A 35 8.16 -6.32 8.53
C SER A 35 8.57 -6.60 7.09
N VAL A 36 7.74 -6.19 6.11
CA VAL A 36 8.12 -6.21 4.69
C VAL A 36 9.30 -5.28 4.36
N MET A 37 9.64 -4.35 5.27
CA MET A 37 10.75 -3.41 5.10
C MET A 37 12.10 -3.92 5.63
N GLU A 38 12.11 -5.05 6.33
CA GLU A 38 13.33 -5.72 6.81
C GLU A 38 13.92 -6.66 5.74
#